data_AF-A0A6I1MWS4-F1
#
_entry.id   AF-A0A6I1MWS4-F1
#
_cell.length_a   1.000
_cell.length_b   1.000
_cell.length_c   1.000
_cell.angle_alpha   90.00
_cell.angle_beta   90.00
_cell.angle_gamma   90.00
#
_symmetry.space_group_name_H-M   'P 1'
#
loop_
_entity.id
_entity.type
_entity.pdbx_description
1 polymer ?
#
loop_
_entity_poly.entity_id
_entity_poly.type
_entity_poly.pdbx_seq_one_letter_code
_entity_poly.pdbx_strand_id
1 'polypeptide(L)'
;MGKYKVGDELILVTDPNEEKEKLKEMSNLYKDGDYAVFSWGIKIVDVEYDKPNVTLTYRNVRGETNKVFAVCNDVANFDTEKVLEKALLKAFQNEVMNITVLRNTGAKF
;
A
#
# COMPACT_ATOMS: atom_id res chain seq x y z
N MET A 1 -23.02 13.72 -13.69
CA MET A 1 -23.68 14.22 -12.47
C MET A 1 -24.69 13.19 -12.00
N GLY A 2 -24.56 12.71 -10.77
CA GLY A 2 -25.58 11.92 -10.07
C GLY A 2 -25.38 12.14 -8.57
N LYS A 3 -26.41 12.59 -7.87
CA LYS A 3 -26.38 12.81 -6.42
C LYS A 3 -27.11 11.63 -5.76
N TYR A 4 -26.43 10.93 -4.86
CA TYR A 4 -27.08 10.03 -3.91
C TYR A 4 -26.61 10.40 -2.50
N LYS A 5 -27.56 10.56 -1.58
CA LYS A 5 -27.35 10.74 -0.14
C LYS A 5 -27.70 9.43 0.55
N VAL A 6 -26.78 8.86 1.32
CA VAL A 6 -27.04 7.83 2.34
C VAL A 6 -26.08 8.08 3.51
N GLY A 7 -26.63 8.14 4.73
CA GLY A 7 -26.04 8.22 6.08
C GLY A 7 -24.56 8.59 6.27
N ASP A 8 -24.32 9.71 6.96
CA ASP A 8 -23.16 10.20 7.75
C ASP A 8 -21.76 9.57 7.67
N GLU A 9 -21.38 8.94 6.55
CA GLU A 9 -20.00 8.63 6.22
C GLU A 9 -19.67 9.21 4.85
N LEU A 10 -18.69 10.11 4.83
CA LEU A 10 -18.14 10.69 3.62
C LEU A 10 -17.57 9.54 2.77
N ILE A 11 -18.30 9.12 1.74
CA ILE A 11 -17.73 8.35 0.64
C ILE A 11 -16.75 9.29 -0.06
N LEU A 12 -15.47 9.23 0.33
CA LEU A 12 -14.37 9.85 -0.42
C LEU A 12 -14.26 9.12 -1.76
N VAL A 13 -15.04 9.56 -2.74
CA VAL A 13 -14.82 9.20 -4.15
C VAL A 13 -13.54 9.90 -4.58
N THR A 14 -12.41 9.27 -4.27
CA THR A 14 -11.12 9.61 -4.91
C THR A 14 -11.24 9.12 -6.35
N ASP A 15 -10.98 9.99 -7.31
CA ASP A 15 -10.94 9.57 -8.72
C ASP A 15 -9.96 8.39 -8.83
N PRO A 16 -10.41 7.19 -9.24
CA PRO A 16 -9.55 6.03 -9.36
C PRO A 16 -8.36 6.26 -10.30
N ASN A 17 -8.51 7.18 -11.26
CA ASN A 17 -7.42 7.57 -12.16
C ASN A 17 -6.36 8.40 -11.45
N GLU A 18 -6.77 9.37 -10.61
CA GLU A 18 -5.83 10.21 -9.85
C GLU A 18 -5.02 9.40 -8.85
N GLU A 19 -5.67 8.45 -8.17
CA GLU A 19 -4.99 7.52 -7.25
C GLU A 19 -3.96 6.65 -7.98
N LYS A 20 -4.34 6.10 -9.13
CA LYS A 20 -3.47 5.23 -9.92
C LYS A 20 -2.25 5.99 -10.44
N GLU A 21 -2.44 7.22 -10.93
CA GLU A 21 -1.32 8.06 -11.37
C GLU A 21 -0.41 8.44 -10.21
N LYS A 22 -0.96 8.83 -9.05
CA LYS A 22 -0.15 9.11 -7.85
C LYS A 22 0.67 7.90 -7.39
N LEU A 23 0.07 6.70 -7.40
CA LEU A 23 0.79 5.46 -7.06
C LEU A 23 1.88 5.12 -8.07
N LYS A 24 1.67 5.41 -9.37
CA LYS A 24 2.70 5.27 -10.40
C LYS A 24 3.84 6.27 -10.20
N GLU A 25 3.55 7.53 -9.90
CA GLU A 25 4.58 8.54 -9.64
C GLU A 25 5.48 8.17 -8.45
N MET A 26 4.86 7.66 -7.38
CA MET A 26 5.58 7.16 -6.19
C MET A 26 6.37 5.88 -6.46
N SER A 27 6.08 5.17 -7.55
CA SER A 27 6.64 3.85 -7.84
C SER A 27 7.59 3.92 -9.03
N ASN A 28 8.88 4.12 -8.74
CA ASN A 28 9.89 4.36 -9.76
C ASN A 28 11.18 3.60 -9.48
N LEU A 29 11.92 3.36 -10.55
CA LEU A 29 13.28 2.81 -10.53
C LEU A 29 14.12 3.70 -11.44
N TYR A 30 15.09 4.39 -10.86
CA TYR A 30 16.01 5.25 -11.60
C TYR A 30 17.45 5.01 -11.16
N LYS A 31 18.38 5.45 -12.01
CA LYS A 31 19.82 5.41 -11.76
C LYS A 31 20.29 6.81 -11.43
N ASP A 32 21.14 6.93 -10.41
CA ASP A 32 21.80 8.18 -10.00
C ASP A 32 23.31 7.91 -9.84
N GLY A 33 24.10 8.38 -10.81
CA GLY A 33 25.52 8.03 -10.90
C GLY A 33 25.72 6.52 -10.97
N ASP A 34 26.48 5.93 -10.05
CA ASP A 34 26.69 4.49 -9.96
C ASP A 34 25.68 3.77 -9.05
N TYR A 35 24.67 4.49 -8.55
CA TYR A 35 23.65 3.96 -7.65
C TYR A 35 22.32 3.77 -8.38
N ALA A 36 21.48 2.87 -7.86
CA ALA A 36 20.11 2.70 -8.32
C ALA A 36 19.16 2.88 -7.13
N VAL A 37 18.09 3.64 -7.32
CA VAL A 37 17.07 3.91 -6.32
C VAL A 37 15.76 3.30 -6.78
N PHE A 38 15.13 2.56 -5.88
CA PHE A 38 13.82 1.97 -6.06
C PHE A 38 12.86 2.55 -5.03
N SER A 39 11.74 3.08 -5.52
CA SER A 39 10.63 3.58 -4.72
C SER A 39 9.36 2.81 -5.10
N TRP A 40 8.52 2.52 -4.11
CA TRP A 40 7.23 1.86 -4.32
C TRP A 40 6.16 2.50 -3.45
N GLY A 41 5.04 2.85 -4.05
CA GLY A 41 3.88 3.44 -3.39
C GLY A 41 2.79 2.41 -3.14
N ILE A 42 2.20 2.46 -1.95
CA ILE A 42 0.93 1.80 -1.63
C ILE A 42 -0.02 2.83 -1.04
N LYS A 43 -1.32 2.67 -1.27
CA LYS A 43 -2.36 3.45 -0.58
C LYS A 43 -2.85 2.65 0.61
N ILE A 44 -2.73 3.20 1.82
CA ILE A 44 -3.38 2.63 3.00
C ILE A 44 -4.89 2.84 2.83
N VAL A 45 -5.64 1.74 2.91
CA VAL A 45 -7.12 1.75 2.84
C VAL A 45 -7.70 1.69 4.24
N ASP A 46 -7.16 0.80 5.08
CA ASP A 46 -7.64 0.59 6.43
C ASP A 46 -6.56 -0.04 7.32
N VAL A 47 -6.63 0.23 8.62
CA VAL A 47 -5.73 -0.35 9.63
C VAL A 47 -6.56 -0.74 10.85
N GLU A 48 -6.63 -2.05 11.09
CA GLU A 48 -7.32 -2.61 12.25
C GLU A 48 -6.28 -3.03 13.30
N TYR A 49 -6.46 -2.59 14.54
CA TYR A 49 -5.63 -2.99 15.67
C TYR A 49 -6.42 -3.92 16.58
N ASP A 50 -5.95 -5.16 16.72
CA ASP A 50 -6.54 -6.16 17.61
C ASP A 50 -5.42 -6.81 18.42
N LYS A 51 -5.02 -6.15 19.51
CA LYS A 51 -3.82 -6.49 20.30
C LYS A 51 -3.73 -8.00 20.57
N PRO A 52 -2.64 -8.68 20.17
CA PRO A 52 -1.34 -8.13 19.72
C PRO A 52 -1.20 -7.96 18.20
N ASN A 53 -2.27 -8.15 17.45
CA ASN A 53 -2.31 -8.15 16.00
C ASN A 53 -2.56 -6.76 15.42
N VAL A 54 -2.10 -6.59 14.19
CA VAL A 54 -2.49 -5.51 13.30
C VAL A 54 -2.78 -6.08 11.92
N THR A 55 -3.84 -5.58 11.32
CA THR A 55 -4.23 -5.89 9.96
C THR A 55 -4.16 -4.60 9.15
N LEU A 56 -3.30 -4.59 8.14
CA LEU A 56 -3.21 -3.48 7.18
C LEU A 56 -3.87 -3.91 5.87
N THR A 57 -4.86 -3.16 5.45
CA THR A 57 -5.45 -3.25 4.11
C THR A 57 -4.89 -2.11 3.26
N TYR A 58 -4.31 -2.45 2.12
CA TYR A 58 -3.69 -1.48 1.22
C TYR A 58 -4.05 -1.75 -0.24
N ARG A 59 -3.90 -0.74 -1.08
CA ARG A 59 -4.02 -0.87 -2.53
C ARG A 59 -2.67 -0.63 -3.19
N ASN A 60 -2.30 -1.52 -4.11
CA ASN A 60 -1.03 -1.44 -4.82
C ASN A 60 -1.13 -0.66 -6.14
N VAL A 61 0.01 -0.50 -6.81
CA VAL A 61 0.14 0.18 -8.12
C VAL A 61 -0.70 -0.43 -9.24
N ARG A 62 -1.11 -1.70 -9.09
CA ARG A 62 -1.95 -2.41 -10.05
C ARG A 62 -3.44 -2.15 -9.80
N GLY A 63 -3.77 -1.44 -8.71
CA GLY A 63 -5.14 -1.21 -8.25
C GLY A 63 -5.69 -2.37 -7.42
N GLU A 64 -4.87 -3.37 -7.08
CA GLU A 64 -5.29 -4.54 -6.31
C GLU A 64 -5.32 -4.21 -4.82
N THR A 65 -6.43 -4.55 -4.16
CA THR A 65 -6.55 -4.46 -2.71
C THR A 65 -5.94 -5.71 -2.07
N ASN A 66 -4.95 -5.50 -1.21
CA ASN A 66 -4.21 -6.53 -0.50
C ASN A 66 -4.38 -6.35 1.01
N LYS A 67 -4.27 -7.45 1.76
CA LYS A 67 -4.34 -7.45 3.21
C LYS A 67 -3.13 -8.16 3.79
N VAL A 68 -2.50 -7.55 4.78
CA VAL A 68 -1.35 -8.14 5.47
C VAL A 68 -1.59 -8.16 6.97
N PHE A 69 -1.19 -9.26 7.59
CA PHE A 69 -1.31 -9.49 9.02
C PHE A 69 0.07 -9.45 9.67
N ALA A 70 0.24 -8.62 10.69
CA ALA A 70 1.43 -8.58 11.51
C ALA A 70 1.09 -8.76 12.99
N VAL A 71 1.98 -9.44 13.70
CA VAL A 71 1.84 -9.74 15.13
C VAL A 71 2.90 -8.98 15.90
N CYS A 72 2.52 -8.26 16.95
CA CYS A 72 3.45 -7.65 17.88
C CYS A 72 3.98 -8.71 18.84
N ASN A 73 5.30 -8.93 18.84
CA ASN A 73 5.92 -9.91 19.74
C ASN A 73 6.05 -9.37 21.18
N ASP A 74 6.20 -8.05 21.33
CA ASP A 74 6.27 -7.37 22.62
C ASP A 74 4.91 -6.79 22.98
N VAL A 75 4.02 -7.66 23.47
CA VAL A 75 2.64 -7.31 23.82
C VAL A 75 2.58 -6.33 25.01
N ALA A 76 3.60 -6.36 25.88
CA ALA A 76 3.69 -5.47 27.04
C ALA A 76 3.93 -4.02 26.60
N ASN A 77 4.74 -3.80 25.57
CA ASN A 77 5.05 -2.49 24.99
C ASN A 77 4.31 -2.23 23.67
N PHE A 78 3.04 -2.65 23.57
CA PHE A 78 2.25 -2.48 22.35
C PHE A 78 2.12 -0.99 22.00
N ASP A 79 2.79 -0.61 20.91
CA ASP A 79 2.86 0.73 20.36
C ASP A 79 2.29 0.70 18.95
N THR A 80 1.20 1.45 18.73
CA THR A 80 0.46 1.44 17.47
C THR A 80 1.31 1.89 16.29
N GLU A 81 2.25 2.82 16.47
CA GLU A 81 3.12 3.30 15.40
C GLU A 81 4.13 2.23 14.98
N LYS A 82 4.80 1.59 15.96
CA LYS A 82 5.77 0.53 15.69
C LYS A 82 5.14 -0.71 15.07
N VAL A 83 3.93 -1.03 15.51
CA VAL A 83 3.18 -2.18 15.00
C VAL A 83 2.67 -1.90 13.58
N LEU A 84 2.22 -0.68 13.29
CA LEU A 84 1.92 -0.24 11.93
C LEU A 84 3.15 -0.30 11.02
N GLU A 85 4.31 0.16 11.49
CA GLU A 85 5.57 0.09 10.73
C GLU A 85 5.89 -1.35 10.34
N LYS A 86 5.72 -2.30 11.26
CA LYS A 86 5.89 -3.74 10.96
C LYS A 86 4.91 -4.23 9.89
N ALA A 87 3.64 -3.79 9.93
CA ALA A 87 2.65 -4.14 8.92
C ALA A 87 3.03 -3.57 7.54
N LEU A 88 3.47 -2.31 7.49
CA LEU A 88 3.94 -1.64 6.27
C LEU A 88 5.16 -2.35 5.67
N LEU A 89 6.16 -2.70 6.48
CA LEU A 89 7.33 -3.45 6.02
C LEU A 89 6.93 -4.80 5.41
N LYS A 90 5.97 -5.50 6.01
CA LYS A 90 5.46 -6.77 5.48
C LYS A 90 4.67 -6.59 4.19
N ALA A 91 3.88 -5.52 4.07
CA ALA A 91 3.23 -5.16 2.81
C ALA A 91 4.26 -4.92 1.70
N PHE A 92 5.32 -4.13 1.96
CA PHE A 92 6.38 -3.89 0.98
C PHE A 92 7.16 -5.16 0.61
N GLN A 93 7.42 -6.06 1.56
CA GLN A 93 8.02 -7.36 1.25
C GLN A 93 7.18 -8.16 0.26
N ASN A 94 5.86 -8.22 0.46
CA ASN A 94 4.94 -8.89 -0.47
C ASN A 94 4.95 -8.25 -1.86
N GLU A 95 4.95 -6.93 -1.93
CA GLU A 95 5.01 -6.22 -3.21
C GLU A 95 6.34 -6.47 -3.93
N VAL A 96 7.46 -6.37 -3.24
CA VAL A 96 8.80 -6.52 -3.82
C VAL A 96 9.05 -7.94 -4.32
N MET A 97 8.58 -8.97 -3.61
CA MET A 97 8.68 -10.36 -4.08
C MET A 97 7.97 -10.59 -5.43
N ASN A 98 6.95 -9.79 -5.74
CA ASN A 98 6.17 -9.89 -6.98
C ASN A 98 6.63 -8.94 -8.11
N ILE A 99 7.78 -8.25 -7.94
CA ILE A 99 8.36 -7.34 -8.96
C ILE A 99 8.98 -8.09 -10.14
N THR A 100 8.99 -9.42 -10.10
CA THR A 100 9.51 -10.30 -11.15
C THR A 100 8.87 -10.03 -12.51
N VAL A 101 9.58 -9.28 -13.35
CA VAL A 101 9.58 -9.37 -14.83
C VAL A 101 8.41 -8.70 -15.61
N LEU A 102 7.58 -7.82 -15.01
CA LEU A 102 6.58 -7.07 -15.81
C LEU A 102 7.19 -6.12 -16.86
N ARG A 103 8.44 -5.67 -16.68
CA ARG A 103 9.14 -4.86 -17.69
C ARG A 103 9.62 -5.66 -18.90
N ASN A 104 9.64 -7.00 -18.84
CA ASN A 104 10.20 -7.85 -19.90
C ASN A 104 9.15 -8.60 -20.73
N THR A 105 7.85 -8.43 -20.44
CA THR A 105 6.76 -9.10 -21.18
C THR A 105 6.17 -8.26 -22.31
N GLY A 106 6.69 -7.06 -22.60
CA GLY A 106 6.24 -6.24 -23.74
C GLY A 106 4.78 -5.78 -23.67
N ALA A 107 4.07 -6.03 -22.57
CA ALA A 107 2.71 -5.58 -22.37
C ALA A 107 2.72 -4.07 -22.10
N LYS A 108 2.15 -3.30 -23.03
CA LYS A 108 1.91 -1.86 -22.87
C LYS A 108 0.76 -1.65 -21.89
N PHE A 109 0.98 -0.79 -20.89
CA PHE A 109 -0.05 -0.25 -20.01
C PHE A 109 -0.87 0.83 -20.68
#